data_AF-K9YHL7-F1
#
_entry.id   AF-K9YHL7-F1
#
_cell.length_a   1.000
_cell.length_b   1.000
_cell.length_c   1.000
_cell.angle_alpha   90.00
_cell.angle_beta   90.00
_cell.angle_gamma   90.00
#
_symmetry.space_group_name_H-M   'P 1'
#
loop_
_entity.id
_entity.type
_entity.pdbx_description
1 polymer ?
#
loop_
_entity_poly.entity_id
_entity_poly.type
_entity_poly.pdbx_seq_one_letter_code
_entity_poly.pdbx_strand_id
1 'polypeptide(L)'
;MVLPDALQKEFNDQVKQATEETEMPLLSHLELEAKEEGRKEGRKEGQKEGQKEEKQAVALNFLRMGLSPEQVAQGTGLSLEKIQELQSQLESES
;
A
#
# COMPACT_ATOMS: atom_id res chain seq x y z
N MET A 1 -6.24 25.85 55.27
CA MET A 1 -5.92 27.09 54.52
C MET A 1 -6.37 26.84 53.09
N VAL A 2 -7.33 27.63 52.60
CA VAL A 2 -7.77 27.56 51.21
C VAL A 2 -6.72 28.30 50.38
N LEU A 3 -6.31 27.71 49.27
CA LEU A 3 -5.36 28.33 48.36
C LEU A 3 -5.99 29.65 47.85
N PRO A 4 -5.29 30.79 47.87
CA PRO A 4 -5.83 32.04 47.33
C PRO A 4 -6.24 31.83 45.87
N ASP A 5 -7.43 32.29 45.49
CA ASP A 5 -8.02 32.04 44.16
C ASP A 5 -7.09 32.42 43.00
N ALA A 6 -6.24 33.43 43.19
CA ALA A 6 -5.22 33.85 42.23
C ALA A 6 -4.16 32.75 41.98
N LEU A 7 -3.72 32.06 43.03
CA LEU A 7 -2.72 31.00 42.94
C LEU A 7 -3.32 29.71 42.36
N GLN A 8 -4.61 29.45 42.67
CA GLN A 8 -5.37 28.36 42.06
C GLN A 8 -5.49 28.55 40.55
N LYS A 9 -5.71 29.80 40.11
CA LYS A 9 -5.80 30.15 38.70
C LYS A 9 -4.46 30.00 37.99
N GLU A 10 -3.37 30.53 38.56
CA GLU A 10 -2.02 30.39 38.00
C GLU A 10 -1.59 28.92 37.88
N PHE A 11 -1.89 28.11 38.90
CA PHE A 11 -1.60 26.67 38.85
C PHE A 11 -2.39 25.97 37.74
N ASN A 12 -3.67 26.28 37.59
CA ASN A 12 -4.50 25.70 36.52
C ASN A 12 -4.04 26.15 35.13
N ASP A 13 -3.63 27.42 34.97
CA ASP A 13 -3.11 27.95 33.71
C ASP A 13 -1.75 27.32 33.35
N GLN A 14 -0.89 27.06 34.33
CA GLN A 14 0.38 26.36 34.15
C GLN A 14 0.19 24.88 33.76
N VAL A 15 -0.73 24.19 34.45
CA VAL A 15 -1.07 22.80 34.09
C VAL A 15 -1.64 22.74 32.68
N LYS A 16 -2.48 23.70 32.29
CA LYS A 16 -3.05 23.78 30.95
C LYS A 16 -1.99 24.01 29.87
N GLN A 17 -1.05 24.93 30.08
CA GLN A 17 0.07 25.14 29.17
C GLN A 17 0.97 23.90 29.03
N ALA A 18 1.29 23.23 30.15
CA ALA A 18 2.10 22.02 30.11
C ALA A 18 1.38 20.86 29.42
N THR A 19 0.06 20.72 29.59
CA THR A 19 -0.73 19.75 28.83
C THR A 19 -0.77 20.10 27.35
N GLU A 20 -0.97 21.37 26.98
CA GLU A 20 -1.00 21.80 25.57
C GLU A 20 0.37 21.66 24.88
N GLU A 21 1.49 21.90 25.60
CA GLU A 21 2.85 21.70 25.08
C GLU A 21 3.25 20.22 24.97
N THR A 22 2.80 19.37 25.90
CA THR A 22 3.04 17.92 25.88
C THR A 22 2.08 17.20 24.92
N GLU A 23 0.91 17.78 24.67
CA GLU A 23 -0.05 17.41 23.62
C GLU A 23 0.32 18.03 22.25
N MET A 24 1.60 18.11 21.89
CA MET A 24 1.92 17.73 20.50
C MET A 24 1.48 16.27 20.37
N PRO A 25 0.29 16.01 19.78
CA PRO A 25 -0.46 14.85 20.18
C PRO A 25 0.26 13.65 19.60
N LEU A 26 0.60 12.67 20.43
CA LEU A 26 1.03 11.34 20.00
C LEU A 26 0.11 10.80 18.88
N LEU A 27 -1.16 11.20 18.90
CA LEU A 27 -2.15 10.99 17.85
C LEU A 27 -1.71 11.50 16.47
N SER A 28 -1.08 12.68 16.37
CA SER A 28 -0.56 13.21 15.11
C SER A 28 0.60 12.38 14.57
N HIS A 29 1.49 11.85 15.43
CA HIS A 29 2.60 11.02 14.96
C HIS A 29 2.11 9.65 14.49
N LEU A 30 1.24 9.00 15.27
CA LEU A 30 0.59 7.73 14.90
C LEU A 30 -0.27 7.85 13.64
N GLU A 31 -1.02 8.94 13.47
CA GLU A 31 -1.81 9.18 12.25
C GLU A 31 -0.93 9.43 11.01
N LEU A 32 0.21 10.12 11.18
CA LEU A 32 1.17 10.34 10.11
C LEU A 32 1.85 9.02 9.72
N GLU A 33 2.31 8.24 10.68
CA GLU A 33 2.90 6.91 10.45
C GLU A 33 1.90 5.98 9.78
N ALA A 34 0.67 5.88 10.29
CA ALA A 34 -0.37 5.03 9.70
C ALA A 34 -0.73 5.45 8.27
N LYS A 35 -0.78 6.77 7.97
CA LYS A 35 -1.01 7.26 6.59
C LYS A 35 0.18 6.98 5.67
N GLU A 36 1.40 7.09 6.16
CA GLU A 36 2.59 6.77 5.38
C GLU A 36 2.73 5.29 5.11
N GLU A 37 2.50 4.45 6.12
CA GLU A 37 2.51 2.99 5.98
C GLU A 37 1.43 2.53 5.00
N GLY A 38 0.18 2.98 5.18
CA GLY A 38 -0.91 2.64 4.25
C GLY A 38 -0.63 3.08 2.81
N ARG A 39 0.01 4.24 2.59
CA ARG A 39 0.45 4.67 1.24
C ARG A 39 1.59 3.82 0.69
N LYS A 40 2.57 3.47 1.51
CA LYS A 40 3.73 2.65 1.11
C LYS A 40 3.29 1.23 0.77
N GLU A 41 2.39 0.64 1.55
CA GLU A 41 1.81 -0.68 1.31
C GLU A 41 0.95 -0.67 0.05
N GLY A 42 -0.03 0.26 -0.05
CA GLY A 42 -0.89 0.34 -1.23
C GLY A 42 -0.11 0.58 -2.54
N ARG A 43 0.97 1.37 -2.51
CA ARG A 43 1.83 1.56 -3.69
C ARG A 43 2.63 0.32 -4.05
N LYS A 44 3.14 -0.43 -3.06
CA LYS A 44 3.89 -1.67 -3.29
C LYS A 44 2.98 -2.78 -3.81
N GLU A 45 1.77 -2.90 -3.28
CA GLU A 45 0.77 -3.88 -3.74
C GLU A 45 0.30 -3.53 -5.15
N GLY A 46 -0.13 -2.29 -5.40
CA GLY A 46 -0.57 -1.86 -6.73
C GLY A 46 0.51 -1.99 -7.81
N GLN A 47 1.80 -1.75 -7.48
CA GLN A 47 2.89 -2.00 -8.44
C GLN A 47 3.12 -3.48 -8.72
N LYS A 48 3.03 -4.35 -7.70
CA LYS A 48 3.22 -5.79 -7.88
C LYS A 48 2.06 -6.41 -8.66
N GLU A 49 0.85 -5.96 -8.41
CA GLU A 49 -0.35 -6.43 -9.10
C GLU A 49 -0.34 -5.95 -10.55
N GLY A 50 -0.10 -4.64 -10.80
CA GLY A 50 0.01 -4.11 -12.15
C GLY A 50 1.11 -4.75 -13.00
N GLN A 51 2.28 -5.05 -12.41
CA GLN A 51 3.36 -5.74 -13.15
C GLN A 51 3.02 -7.19 -13.49
N LYS A 52 2.26 -7.89 -12.64
CA LYS A 52 1.82 -9.26 -12.92
C LYS A 52 0.75 -9.26 -14.01
N GLU A 53 -0.22 -8.36 -13.90
CA GLU A 53 -1.29 -8.18 -14.89
C GLU A 53 -0.72 -7.81 -16.27
N GLU A 54 0.25 -6.89 -16.33
CA GLU A 54 0.87 -6.49 -17.59
C GLU A 54 1.58 -7.66 -18.29
N LYS A 55 2.40 -8.43 -17.57
CA LYS A 55 3.10 -9.59 -18.14
C LYS A 55 2.14 -10.68 -18.62
N GLN A 56 1.06 -10.92 -17.88
CA GLN A 56 0.02 -11.88 -18.27
C GLN A 56 -0.77 -11.38 -19.49
N ALA A 57 -1.14 -10.10 -19.54
CA ALA A 57 -1.83 -9.51 -20.67
C ALA A 57 -0.99 -9.59 -21.95
N VAL A 58 0.30 -9.29 -21.86
CA VAL A 58 1.23 -9.43 -22.99
C VAL A 58 1.35 -10.90 -23.41
N ALA A 59 1.47 -11.83 -22.47
CA ALA A 59 1.52 -13.27 -22.78
C ALA A 59 0.25 -13.76 -23.49
N LEU A 60 -0.93 -13.38 -22.99
CA LEU A 60 -2.22 -13.71 -23.60
C LEU A 60 -2.35 -13.13 -25.01
N ASN A 61 -1.91 -11.89 -25.22
CA ASN A 61 -1.90 -11.28 -26.55
C ASN A 61 -0.99 -12.04 -27.52
N PHE A 62 0.20 -12.45 -27.09
CA PHE A 62 1.09 -13.25 -27.92
C PHE A 62 0.52 -14.64 -28.25
N LEU A 63 -0.11 -15.31 -27.27
CA LEU A 63 -0.80 -16.58 -27.51
C LEU A 63 -1.95 -16.41 -28.51
N ARG A 64 -2.77 -15.36 -28.38
CA ARG A 64 -3.84 -15.02 -29.34
C ARG A 64 -3.32 -14.72 -30.74
N MET A 65 -2.09 -14.20 -30.86
CA MET A 65 -1.42 -13.97 -32.14
C MET A 65 -0.82 -15.25 -32.75
N GLY A 66 -0.92 -16.40 -32.06
CA GLY A 66 -0.43 -17.70 -32.54
C GLY A 66 1.06 -17.94 -32.33
N LEU A 67 1.72 -17.17 -31.46
CA LEU A 67 3.11 -17.44 -31.06
C LEU A 67 3.21 -18.72 -30.22
N SER A 68 4.34 -19.42 -30.32
CA SER A 68 4.55 -20.64 -29.52
C SER A 68 4.79 -20.29 -28.04
N PRO A 69 4.43 -21.17 -27.09
CA PRO A 69 4.66 -20.95 -25.66
C PRO A 69 6.11 -20.58 -25.31
N GLU A 70 7.09 -21.13 -26.03
CA GLU A 70 8.51 -20.84 -25.87
C GLU A 70 8.86 -19.40 -26.28
N GLN A 71 8.29 -18.91 -27.38
CA GLN A 71 8.48 -17.53 -27.84
C GLN A 71 7.81 -16.55 -26.88
N VAL A 72 6.63 -16.89 -26.36
CA VAL A 72 5.94 -16.10 -25.35
C VAL A 72 6.76 -16.03 -24.06
N ALA A 73 7.38 -17.15 -23.64
CA ALA A 73 8.24 -17.21 -22.45
C ALA A 73 9.44 -16.29 -22.59
N GLN A 74 10.08 -16.33 -23.76
CA GLN A 74 11.21 -15.47 -24.07
C GLN A 74 10.82 -13.98 -24.10
N GLY A 75 9.66 -13.63 -24.65
CA GLY A 75 9.20 -12.24 -24.77
C GLY A 75 8.67 -11.62 -23.48
N THR A 76 8.11 -12.43 -22.58
CA THR A 76 7.47 -11.95 -21.33
C THR A 76 8.30 -12.20 -20.07
N GLY A 77 9.28 -13.11 -20.15
CA GLY A 77 10.05 -13.57 -19.00
C GLY A 77 9.25 -14.44 -18.02
N LEU A 78 8.08 -14.94 -18.42
CA LEU A 78 7.29 -15.91 -17.66
C LEU A 78 7.80 -17.33 -17.90
N SER A 79 7.57 -18.22 -16.93
CA SER A 79 7.88 -19.64 -17.11
C SER A 79 6.94 -20.29 -18.13
N LEU A 80 7.42 -21.35 -18.79
CA LEU A 80 6.61 -22.15 -19.70
C LEU A 80 5.34 -22.69 -19.03
N GLU A 81 5.45 -23.18 -17.79
CA GLU A 81 4.31 -23.65 -17.00
C GLU A 81 3.23 -22.56 -16.87
N LYS A 82 3.64 -21.31 -16.58
CA LYS A 82 2.69 -20.22 -16.43
C LYS A 82 2.00 -19.85 -17.74
N ILE A 83 2.71 -19.98 -18.85
CA ILE A 83 2.15 -19.73 -20.19
C ILE A 83 1.18 -20.83 -20.60
N GLN A 84 1.48 -22.09 -20.30
CA GLN A 84 0.56 -23.20 -20.51
C GLN A 84 -0.72 -23.05 -19.67
N GLU A 85 -0.59 -22.60 -18.42
CA GLU A 85 -1.73 -22.29 -17.57
C GLU A 85 -2.61 -21.18 -18.19
N LEU A 86 -1.98 -20.09 -18.67
CA LEU A 86 -2.69 -18.99 -19.34
C LEU A 86 -3.34 -19.44 -20.66
N GLN A 87 -2.70 -20.32 -21.41
CA GLN A 87 -3.26 -20.91 -22.62
C GLN A 87 -4.50 -21.75 -22.32
N SER A 88 -4.44 -22.61 -21.30
CA SER A 88 -5.59 -23.42 -20.88
C SER A 88 -6.75 -22.54 -20.37
N GLN A 89 -6.46 -21.43 -19.68
CA GLN A 89 -7.47 -20.46 -19.26
C GLN A 89 -8.14 -19.81 -20.47
N LEU A 90 -7.36 -19.39 -21.47
CA LEU A 90 -7.87 -18.78 -22.71
C LEU A 90 -8.79 -19.72 -23.50
N GLU A 91 -8.43 -21.01 -23.58
CA GLU A 91 -9.22 -22.05 -24.24
C GLU A 91 -10.52 -22.38 -23.47
N SER A 92 -10.53 -22.21 -22.15
CA SER A 92 -11.72 -22.43 -21.31
C SER A 92 -12.71 -21.26 -21.28
N GLU A 93 -12.25 -20.06 -21.64
CA GLU A 93 -13.05 -18.82 -21.72
C GLU A 93 -13.62 -18.55 -23.12
N SER A 94 -13.24 -19.35 -24.13
CA SER A 94 -13.72 -19.26 -25.52
C SER A 94 -14.89 -20.19 -25.80
#